data_AF-A0A1Y2B5D2-F1
#
_entry.id   AF-A0A1Y2B5D2-F1
#
_cell.length_a   1.000
_cell.length_b   1.000
_cell.length_c   1.000
_cell.angle_alpha   90.00
_cell.angle_beta   90.00
_cell.angle_gamma   90.00
#
_symmetry.space_group_name_H-M   'P 1'
#
loop_
_entity.id
_entity.type
_entity.pdbx_description
1 polymer ?
#
loop_
_entity_poly.entity_id
_entity_poly.type
_entity_poly.pdbx_seq_one_letter_code
_entity_poly.pdbx_strand_id
1 'polypeptide(L)'
;MSSAYNPNSIPFIVLDGSSGSGKTQTAFTLMSTFKVAYVPCVTNSESSHQKIVSAFRNRTALYVACVQEDIRNFPFYPREVSMHILMEQSETLKLCTYTFICALLTGNRSSLEGITRNQALTKLNGIRGVFFMDESPDYNPQAQDADAVIFQLRFMCTVVGSLGLVGILSSVHGTTMNLFINENKESRGRGGPPKLLCYVVPEFPKFE
;
A
#
# COMPACT_ATOMS: atom_id res chain seq x y z
N MET A 1 19.85 -11.24 24.53
CA MET A 1 19.81 -11.35 23.06
C MET A 1 18.35 -11.32 22.62
N SER A 2 17.84 -10.15 22.27
CA SER A 2 16.49 -9.97 21.71
C SER A 2 16.66 -9.63 20.23
N SER A 3 16.12 -10.47 19.35
CA SER A 3 16.04 -10.17 17.92
C SER A 3 15.09 -9.00 17.76
N ALA A 4 15.66 -7.80 17.59
CA ALA A 4 14.91 -6.60 17.31
C ALA A 4 14.23 -6.78 15.94
N TYR A 5 12.91 -6.94 15.96
CA TYR A 5 12.06 -6.84 14.79
C TYR A 5 12.40 -5.54 14.04
N ASN A 6 12.96 -5.66 12.83
CA ASN A 6 13.31 -4.53 11.99
C ASN A 6 12.12 -4.25 11.05
N PRO A 7 11.28 -3.23 11.32
CA PRO A 7 10.10 -2.91 10.50
C PRO A 7 10.48 -2.55 9.05
N ASN A 8 11.76 -2.34 8.74
CA ASN A 8 12.29 -2.07 7.40
C ASN A 8 12.63 -3.33 6.57
N SER A 9 12.19 -4.52 6.98
CA SER A 9 12.52 -5.79 6.28
C SER A 9 11.35 -6.42 5.52
N ILE A 10 10.17 -5.79 5.55
CA ILE A 10 8.97 -6.37 4.94
C ILE A 10 8.89 -5.92 3.48
N PRO A 11 8.87 -6.87 2.52
CA PRO A 11 8.92 -6.56 1.11
C PRO A 11 7.60 -5.90 0.69
N PHE A 12 7.69 -4.68 0.18
CA PHE A 12 6.66 -4.12 -0.68
C PHE A 12 6.81 -4.72 -2.07
N ILE A 13 5.74 -5.27 -2.65
CA ILE A 13 5.77 -5.93 -3.96
C ILE A 13 4.98 -5.10 -4.95
N VAL A 14 5.60 -4.71 -6.06
CA VAL A 14 4.88 -4.09 -7.18
C VAL A 14 4.67 -5.15 -8.27
N LEU A 15 3.41 -5.39 -8.61
CA LEU A 15 2.97 -6.18 -9.75
C LEU A 15 2.65 -5.23 -10.89
N ASP A 16 3.60 -5.12 -11.82
CA ASP A 16 3.43 -4.30 -13.00
C ASP A 16 3.24 -5.18 -14.22
N GLY A 17 2.15 -4.96 -14.94
CA GLY A 17 1.86 -5.66 -16.17
C GLY A 17 0.66 -5.05 -16.85
N SER A 18 0.51 -5.33 -18.15
CA SER A 18 -0.64 -4.86 -18.92
C SER A 18 -1.98 -5.40 -18.38
N SER A 19 -3.09 -4.81 -18.84
CA SER A 19 -4.41 -5.39 -18.58
C SER A 19 -4.47 -6.84 -19.05
N GLY A 20 -5.09 -7.71 -18.26
CA GLY A 20 -5.15 -9.14 -18.54
C GLY A 20 -3.93 -9.97 -18.09
N SER A 21 -2.90 -9.37 -17.48
CA SER A 21 -1.71 -10.09 -16.99
C SER A 21 -1.92 -10.97 -15.74
N GLY A 22 -3.18 -11.21 -15.34
CA GLY A 22 -3.50 -12.07 -14.21
C GLY A 22 -3.31 -11.46 -12.81
N LYS A 23 -3.03 -10.15 -12.67
CA LYS A 23 -2.83 -9.49 -11.35
C LYS A 23 -3.98 -9.73 -10.37
N THR A 24 -5.22 -9.50 -10.81
CA THR A 24 -6.40 -9.75 -10.00
C THR A 24 -6.60 -11.24 -9.69
N GLN A 25 -6.27 -12.14 -10.64
CA GLN A 25 -6.28 -13.58 -10.39
C GLN A 25 -5.24 -13.96 -9.33
N THR A 26 -4.04 -13.38 -9.36
CA THR A 26 -3.01 -13.56 -8.33
C THR A 26 -3.52 -13.15 -6.95
N ALA A 27 -4.27 -12.05 -6.84
CA ALA A 27 -4.88 -11.66 -5.58
C ALA A 27 -5.80 -12.75 -5.03
N PHE A 28 -6.68 -13.31 -5.88
CA PHE A 28 -7.61 -14.37 -5.48
C PHE A 28 -6.91 -15.70 -5.19
N THR A 29 -5.86 -16.05 -5.92
CA THR A 29 -5.02 -17.22 -5.62
C THR A 29 -4.31 -17.04 -4.28
N LEU A 30 -3.78 -15.85 -3.98
CA LEU A 30 -3.20 -15.60 -2.66
C LEU A 30 -4.26 -15.71 -1.55
N MET A 31 -5.50 -15.28 -1.81
CA MET A 31 -6.62 -15.42 -0.87
C MET A 31 -6.97 -16.88 -0.52
N SER A 32 -6.67 -17.86 -1.38
CA SER A 32 -6.93 -19.28 -1.05
C SER A 32 -5.95 -19.85 -0.04
N THR A 33 -4.78 -19.24 0.11
CA THR A 33 -3.65 -19.79 0.88
C THR A 33 -3.25 -18.89 2.05
N PHE A 34 -3.42 -17.58 1.88
CA PHE A 34 -3.02 -16.56 2.85
C PHE A 34 -4.20 -15.68 3.24
N LYS A 35 -4.07 -15.05 4.40
CA LYS A 35 -4.99 -14.01 4.83
C LYS A 35 -4.71 -12.72 4.07
N VAL A 36 -5.46 -12.48 2.99
CA VAL A 36 -5.29 -11.33 2.12
C VAL A 36 -6.43 -10.33 2.30
N ALA A 37 -6.08 -9.09 2.63
CA ALA A 37 -6.96 -7.94 2.55
C ALA A 37 -6.88 -7.36 1.14
N TYR A 38 -7.84 -7.72 0.29
CA TYR A 38 -7.94 -7.24 -1.09
C TYR A 38 -8.76 -5.94 -1.19
N VAL A 39 -8.20 -4.94 -1.84
CA VAL A 39 -8.81 -3.64 -2.10
C VAL A 39 -8.50 -3.19 -3.52
N PRO A 40 -9.50 -3.08 -4.41
CA PRO A 40 -9.35 -2.31 -5.65
C PRO A 40 -9.23 -0.82 -5.32
N CYS A 41 -8.28 -0.13 -5.94
CA CYS A 41 -7.98 1.28 -5.68
C CYS A 41 -8.57 2.23 -6.74
N VAL A 42 -9.14 1.72 -7.84
CA VAL A 42 -9.89 2.54 -8.81
C VAL A 42 -11.37 2.60 -8.46
N THR A 43 -11.94 3.78 -8.58
CA THR A 43 -13.38 4.00 -8.46
C THR A 43 -14.12 3.82 -9.79
N ASN A 44 -13.41 3.96 -10.93
CA ASN A 44 -13.97 3.89 -12.28
C ASN A 44 -13.04 3.06 -13.20
N SER A 45 -13.36 1.77 -13.40
CA SER A 45 -12.67 0.92 -14.37
C SER A 45 -13.47 0.80 -15.67
N GLU A 46 -12.82 0.92 -16.83
CA GLU A 46 -13.46 0.63 -18.11
C GLU A 46 -13.69 -0.88 -18.33
N SER A 47 -14.97 -1.22 -18.54
CA SER A 47 -15.57 -2.40 -19.18
C SER A 47 -15.33 -3.84 -18.66
N SER A 48 -14.12 -4.30 -18.29
CA SER A 48 -13.92 -5.74 -17.96
C SER A 48 -13.83 -6.05 -16.45
N HIS A 49 -13.43 -5.07 -15.63
CA HIS A 49 -13.30 -5.22 -14.18
C HIS A 49 -14.54 -4.79 -13.38
N GLN A 50 -15.60 -4.33 -14.07
CA GLN A 50 -16.80 -3.77 -13.45
C GLN A 50 -17.45 -4.70 -12.42
N LYS A 51 -17.45 -6.02 -12.63
CA LYS A 51 -18.08 -6.96 -11.68
C LYS A 51 -17.29 -7.08 -10.37
N ILE A 52 -15.96 -7.15 -10.44
CA ILE A 52 -15.09 -7.24 -9.27
C ILE A 52 -15.08 -5.88 -8.54
N VAL A 53 -14.83 -4.80 -9.28
CA VAL A 53 -14.88 -3.44 -8.73
C VAL A 53 -16.26 -3.13 -8.13
N SER A 54 -17.35 -3.58 -8.75
CA SER A 54 -18.71 -3.45 -8.19
C SER A 54 -18.88 -4.24 -6.89
N ALA A 55 -18.42 -5.49 -6.83
CA ALA A 55 -18.51 -6.32 -5.64
C ALA A 55 -17.73 -5.73 -4.45
N PHE A 56 -16.66 -4.98 -4.73
CA PHE A 56 -15.85 -4.31 -3.72
C PHE A 56 -16.10 -2.80 -3.61
N ARG A 57 -17.09 -2.24 -4.32
CA ARG A 57 -17.30 -0.78 -4.45
C ARG A 57 -17.30 -0.05 -3.11
N ASN A 58 -18.07 -0.56 -2.14
CA ASN A 58 -18.15 0.06 -0.81
C ASN A 58 -16.81 0.00 -0.08
N ARG A 59 -16.08 -1.11 -0.22
CA ARG A 59 -14.74 -1.28 0.37
C ARG A 59 -13.75 -0.31 -0.25
N THR A 60 -13.74 -0.20 -1.57
CA THR A 60 -12.91 0.75 -2.32
C THR A 60 -13.23 2.19 -1.94
N ALA A 61 -14.50 2.58 -1.94
CA ALA A 61 -14.91 3.94 -1.59
C ALA A 61 -14.48 4.32 -0.16
N LEU A 62 -14.66 3.41 0.80
CA LEU A 62 -14.23 3.63 2.19
C LEU A 62 -12.72 3.72 2.32
N TYR A 63 -11.97 2.85 1.65
CA TYR A 63 -10.51 2.89 1.68
C TYR A 63 -9.97 4.20 1.10
N VAL A 64 -10.46 4.59 -0.09
CA VAL A 64 -10.06 5.83 -0.75
C VAL A 64 -10.41 7.04 0.11
N ALA A 65 -11.60 7.06 0.72
CA ALA A 65 -11.99 8.12 1.64
C ALA A 65 -11.05 8.20 2.85
N CYS A 66 -10.68 7.06 3.44
CA CYS A 66 -9.74 7.05 4.57
C CYS A 66 -8.37 7.60 4.18
N VAL A 67 -7.83 7.16 3.05
CA VAL A 67 -6.53 7.63 2.55
C VAL A 67 -6.57 9.14 2.30
N GLN A 68 -7.62 9.63 1.64
CA GLN A 68 -7.77 11.06 1.34
C GLN A 68 -7.94 11.91 2.60
N GLU A 69 -8.73 11.45 3.57
CA GLU A 69 -8.96 12.14 4.83
C GLU A 69 -7.66 12.22 5.64
N ASP A 70 -6.94 11.10 5.76
CA ASP A 70 -5.66 11.08 6.44
C ASP A 70 -4.67 12.05 5.76
N ILE A 71 -4.49 11.95 4.43
CA ILE A 71 -3.61 12.84 3.65
C ILE A 71 -3.96 14.31 3.85
N ARG A 72 -5.25 14.68 3.82
CA ARG A 72 -5.70 16.08 4.00
C ARG A 72 -5.33 16.62 5.39
N ASN A 73 -5.36 15.76 6.39
CA ASN A 73 -5.01 16.10 7.76
C ASN A 73 -3.50 16.04 8.06
N PHE A 74 -2.63 15.80 7.05
CA PHE A 74 -1.18 16.00 7.12
C PHE A 74 -0.73 17.30 6.43
N PRO A 75 -0.71 18.44 7.14
CA PRO A 75 -0.34 19.72 6.55
C PRO A 75 1.18 19.97 6.61
N PHE A 76 2.02 19.10 6.03
CA PHE A 76 3.45 19.41 5.87
C PHE A 76 3.99 18.91 4.53
N TYR A 77 3.98 19.79 3.53
CA TYR A 77 4.64 19.63 2.23
C TYR A 77 6.07 20.17 2.34
N PRO A 78 7.03 19.30 2.69
CA PRO A 78 7.97 18.76 1.68
C PRO A 78 7.98 17.22 1.70
N ARG A 79 7.85 16.60 0.51
CA ARG A 79 7.47 15.18 0.30
C ARG A 79 8.30 14.12 1.01
N GLU A 80 9.56 14.41 1.30
CA GLU A 80 10.44 13.51 2.05
C GLU A 80 10.20 13.62 3.56
N VAL A 81 10.04 14.85 4.05
CA VAL A 81 9.81 15.16 5.46
C VAL A 81 8.48 14.58 5.92
N SER A 82 7.45 14.59 5.08
CA SER A 82 6.11 14.07 5.43
C SER A 82 6.12 12.56 5.75
N MET A 83 6.89 11.76 5.01
CA MET A 83 6.99 10.31 5.24
C MET A 83 7.83 10.00 6.48
N HIS A 84 8.90 10.76 6.70
CA HIS A 84 9.66 10.68 7.94
C HIS A 84 8.81 11.08 9.15
N ILE A 85 8.01 12.14 9.06
CA ILE A 85 7.05 12.55 10.09
C ILE A 85 6.03 11.44 10.36
N LEU A 86 5.49 10.80 9.32
CA LEU A 86 4.58 9.65 9.49
C LEU A 86 5.23 8.52 10.28
N MET A 87 6.52 8.24 10.04
CA MET A 87 7.27 7.22 10.77
C MET A 87 7.56 7.67 12.22
N GLU A 88 8.02 8.91 12.42
CA GLU A 88 8.41 9.48 13.71
C GLU A 88 7.20 9.70 14.64
N GLN A 89 6.08 10.17 14.11
CA GLN A 89 4.84 10.43 14.86
C GLN A 89 3.88 9.26 14.87
N SER A 90 4.26 8.11 14.28
CA SER A 90 3.38 6.96 14.09
C SER A 90 2.67 6.49 15.38
N GLU A 91 3.26 6.74 16.56
CA GLU A 91 2.71 6.34 17.85
C GLU A 91 1.57 7.21 18.37
N THR A 92 1.54 8.51 18.05
CA THR A 92 0.54 9.47 18.55
C THR A 92 -0.50 9.83 17.50
N LEU A 93 -0.09 9.74 16.24
CA LEU A 93 -0.89 10.03 15.09
C LEU A 93 -2.01 9.01 14.89
N LYS A 94 -3.23 9.51 14.70
CA LYS A 94 -4.42 8.68 14.45
C LYS A 94 -4.77 8.68 12.97
N LEU A 95 -4.83 7.50 12.36
CA LEU A 95 -5.19 7.31 10.97
C LEU A 95 -6.46 6.48 10.85
N CYS A 96 -7.42 6.94 10.05
CA CYS A 96 -8.59 6.13 9.71
C CYS A 96 -8.22 4.98 8.76
N THR A 97 -7.14 5.12 7.97
CA THR A 97 -6.60 4.03 7.16
C THR A 97 -6.12 2.84 8.02
N TYR A 98 -5.54 3.08 9.20
CA TYR A 98 -5.20 2.00 10.14
C TYR A 98 -6.45 1.26 10.61
N THR A 99 -7.51 1.99 10.96
CA THR A 99 -8.78 1.40 11.38
C THR A 99 -9.40 0.56 10.27
N PHE A 100 -9.39 1.08 9.04
CA PHE A 100 -9.87 0.35 7.87
C PHE A 100 -9.12 -0.97 7.66
N ILE A 101 -7.79 -0.94 7.67
CA ILE A 101 -6.95 -2.15 7.48
C ILE A 101 -7.26 -3.17 8.59
N CYS A 102 -7.34 -2.72 9.85
CA CYS A 102 -7.67 -3.58 10.98
C CYS A 102 -9.06 -4.21 10.81
N ALA A 103 -10.07 -3.42 10.45
CA ALA A 103 -11.43 -3.90 10.23
C ALA A 103 -11.48 -4.96 9.13
N LEU A 104 -10.76 -4.74 8.04
CA LEU A 104 -10.71 -5.66 6.91
C LEU A 104 -10.03 -6.99 7.26
N LEU A 105 -8.91 -6.94 8.00
CA LEU A 105 -8.18 -8.15 8.41
C LEU A 105 -8.82 -8.88 9.59
N THR A 106 -9.49 -8.19 10.51
CA THR A 106 -10.08 -8.83 11.70
C THR A 106 -11.55 -9.19 11.50
N GLY A 107 -12.21 -8.65 10.47
CA GLY A 107 -13.66 -8.74 10.28
C GLY A 107 -14.46 -7.84 11.22
N ASN A 108 -13.80 -7.06 12.09
CA ASN A 108 -14.46 -6.20 13.06
C ASN A 108 -14.88 -4.87 12.41
N ARG A 109 -16.19 -4.66 12.25
CA ARG A 109 -16.78 -3.48 11.60
C ARG A 109 -17.05 -2.32 12.58
N SER A 110 -16.16 -2.10 13.55
CA SER A 110 -16.28 -0.97 14.48
C SER A 110 -16.16 0.39 13.76
N SER A 111 -16.46 1.48 14.46
CA SER A 111 -16.32 2.87 13.99
C SER A 111 -15.03 3.09 13.18
N LEU A 112 -15.11 3.86 12.08
CA LEU A 112 -13.98 4.26 11.23
C LEU A 112 -13.16 5.42 11.82
N GLU A 113 -13.35 5.73 13.10
CA GLU A 113 -12.50 6.67 13.83
C GLU A 113 -11.03 6.28 13.72
N GLY A 114 -10.17 7.29 13.52
CA GLY A 114 -8.73 7.08 13.41
C GLY A 114 -8.15 6.49 14.70
N ILE A 115 -7.27 5.50 14.54
CA ILE A 115 -6.53 4.87 15.64
C ILE A 115 -5.04 5.10 15.47
N THR A 116 -4.27 4.99 16.55
CA THR A 116 -2.82 5.06 16.47
C THR A 116 -2.22 3.76 15.94
N ARG A 117 -0.95 3.80 15.49
CA ARG A 117 -0.23 2.61 15.05
C ARG A 117 -0.20 1.52 16.13
N ASN A 118 0.06 1.89 17.39
CA ASN A 118 0.13 0.92 18.49
C ASN A 118 -1.22 0.24 18.75
N GLN A 119 -2.32 1.00 18.64
CA GLN A 119 -3.67 0.43 18.71
C GLN A 119 -3.93 -0.54 17.54
N ALA A 120 -3.50 -0.18 16.34
CA ALA A 120 -3.62 -1.03 15.15
C ALA A 120 -2.82 -2.33 15.29
N LEU A 121 -1.56 -2.26 15.72
CA LEU A 121 -0.73 -3.43 15.98
C LEU A 121 -1.33 -4.34 17.07
N THR A 122 -1.93 -3.76 18.10
CA THR A 122 -2.62 -4.51 19.15
C THR A 122 -3.84 -5.25 18.60
N LYS A 123 -4.64 -4.58 17.74
CA LYS A 123 -5.79 -5.20 17.06
C LYS A 123 -5.37 -6.30 16.09
N LEU A 124 -4.20 -6.14 15.45
CA LEU A 124 -3.63 -7.08 14.49
C LEU A 124 -2.81 -8.19 15.16
N ASN A 125 -2.70 -8.25 16.48
CA ASN A 125 -1.79 -9.15 17.20
C ASN A 125 -1.80 -10.59 16.64
N GLY A 126 -0.64 -11.04 16.13
CA GLY A 126 -0.47 -12.36 15.53
C GLY A 126 -1.01 -12.54 14.11
N ILE A 127 -1.72 -11.56 13.55
CA ILE A 127 -2.17 -11.56 12.16
C ILE A 127 -0.99 -11.22 11.25
N ARG A 128 -0.48 -12.24 10.56
CA ARG A 128 0.34 -12.05 9.37
C ARG A 128 -0.59 -12.08 8.17
N GLY A 129 -0.57 -11.02 7.37
CA GLY A 129 -1.46 -10.88 6.23
C GLY A 129 -0.83 -10.09 5.11
N VAL A 130 -1.40 -10.28 3.93
CA VAL A 130 -1.07 -9.51 2.73
C VAL A 130 -2.11 -8.43 2.56
N PHE A 131 -1.69 -7.19 2.35
CA PHE A 131 -2.57 -6.10 1.93
C PHE A 131 -2.39 -5.89 0.43
N PHE A 132 -3.38 -6.30 -0.36
CA PHE A 132 -3.33 -6.27 -1.82
C PHE A 132 -4.13 -5.08 -2.34
N MET A 133 -3.41 -4.08 -2.85
CA MET A 133 -3.93 -2.88 -3.50
C MET A 133 -3.94 -3.11 -5.00
N ASP A 134 -5.11 -3.45 -5.55
CA ASP A 134 -5.29 -3.77 -6.97
C ASP A 134 -5.62 -2.51 -7.75
N GLU A 135 -5.04 -2.38 -8.96
CA GLU A 135 -5.25 -1.22 -9.82
C GLU A 135 -5.03 0.11 -9.08
N SER A 136 -3.82 0.29 -8.55
CA SER A 136 -3.41 1.54 -7.91
C SER A 136 -3.45 2.73 -8.89
N PRO A 137 -3.57 3.98 -8.39
CA PRO A 137 -3.52 5.16 -9.23
C PRO A 137 -2.33 5.14 -10.20
N ASP A 138 -2.61 5.38 -11.48
CA ASP A 138 -1.59 5.43 -12.52
C ASP A 138 -0.72 6.67 -12.34
N TYR A 139 0.59 6.48 -12.25
CA TYR A 139 1.54 7.58 -12.24
C TYR A 139 1.86 8.03 -13.68
N ASN A 140 1.49 9.27 -14.03
CA ASN A 140 1.94 9.93 -15.25
C ASN A 140 2.89 11.09 -14.90
N PRO A 141 4.20 11.02 -15.23
CA PRO A 141 5.16 12.07 -14.89
C PRO A 141 4.87 13.42 -15.55
N GLN A 142 4.06 13.45 -16.61
CA GLN A 142 3.67 14.68 -17.32
C GLN A 142 2.34 15.26 -16.83
N ALA A 143 1.64 14.57 -15.93
CA ALA A 143 0.37 15.05 -15.40
C ALA A 143 0.58 16.15 -14.33
N GLN A 144 -0.37 17.08 -14.23
CA GLN A 144 -0.30 18.18 -13.25
C GLN A 144 -0.37 17.70 -11.80
N ASP A 145 -0.97 16.52 -11.58
CA ASP A 145 -1.16 15.88 -10.28
C ASP A 145 -0.14 14.76 -10.00
N ALA A 146 0.87 14.59 -10.86
CA ALA A 146 1.91 13.55 -10.75
C ALA A 146 2.48 13.45 -9.33
N ASP A 147 2.72 14.61 -8.72
CA ASP A 147 3.29 14.77 -7.40
C ASP A 147 2.36 14.33 -6.26
N ALA A 148 1.07 14.60 -6.41
CA ALA A 148 0.04 14.16 -5.47
C ALA A 148 -0.14 12.64 -5.55
N VAL A 149 -0.09 12.06 -6.76
CA VAL A 149 -0.15 10.62 -6.97
C VAL A 149 1.05 9.91 -6.33
N ILE A 150 2.27 10.43 -6.50
CA ILE A 150 3.46 9.90 -5.83
C ILE A 150 3.27 9.88 -4.31
N PHE A 151 2.82 11.00 -3.74
CA PHE A 151 2.62 11.12 -2.31
C PHE A 151 1.57 10.11 -1.81
N GLN A 152 0.45 10.00 -2.50
CA GLN A 152 -0.61 9.05 -2.16
C GLN A 152 -0.09 7.61 -2.18
N LEU A 153 0.65 7.21 -3.21
CA LEU A 153 1.24 5.88 -3.31
C LEU A 153 2.19 5.61 -2.14
N ARG A 154 3.09 6.55 -1.82
CA ARG A 154 4.02 6.40 -0.67
C ARG A 154 3.32 6.31 0.66
N PHE A 155 2.29 7.13 0.86
CA PHE A 155 1.44 7.11 2.04
C PHE A 155 0.84 5.71 2.22
N MET A 156 0.16 5.20 1.20
CA MET A 156 -0.47 3.88 1.21
C MET A 156 0.54 2.77 1.56
N CYS A 157 1.72 2.78 0.92
CA CYS A 157 2.77 1.79 1.18
C CYS A 157 3.29 1.85 2.61
N THR A 158 3.52 3.05 3.11
CA THR A 158 4.13 3.26 4.44
C THR A 158 3.16 2.92 5.55
N VAL A 159 1.87 3.24 5.39
CA VAL A 159 0.82 2.81 6.34
C VAL A 159 0.76 1.30 6.42
N VAL A 160 0.82 0.58 5.30
CA VAL A 160 0.82 -0.89 5.29
C VAL A 160 2.08 -1.45 5.93
N GLY A 161 3.25 -0.93 5.54
CA GLY A 161 4.55 -1.36 6.07
C GLY A 161 4.70 -1.10 7.57
N SER A 162 4.18 0.03 8.07
CA SER A 162 4.24 0.38 9.48
C SER A 162 3.49 -0.62 10.36
N LEU A 163 2.44 -1.27 9.83
CA LEU A 163 1.67 -2.31 10.50
C LEU A 163 2.32 -3.71 10.45
N GLY A 164 3.45 -3.86 9.77
CA GLY A 164 4.11 -5.14 9.65
C GLY A 164 3.50 -6.08 8.60
N LEU A 165 2.70 -5.55 7.67
CA LEU A 165 2.00 -6.33 6.64
C LEU A 165 2.81 -6.36 5.34
N VAL A 166 2.67 -7.45 4.58
CA VAL A 166 3.20 -7.51 3.21
C VAL A 166 2.26 -6.69 2.32
N GLY A 167 2.76 -5.59 1.76
CA GLY A 167 2.01 -4.78 0.81
C GLY A 167 2.25 -5.25 -0.62
N ILE A 168 1.18 -5.50 -1.37
CA ILE A 168 1.25 -5.75 -2.82
C ILE A 168 0.48 -4.63 -3.52
N LEU A 169 1.11 -3.99 -4.50
CA LEU A 169 0.50 -2.96 -5.32
C LEU A 169 0.50 -3.40 -6.78
N SER A 170 -0.67 -3.41 -7.38
CA SER A 170 -0.87 -3.78 -8.78
C SER A 170 -1.11 -2.52 -9.61
N SER A 171 -0.35 -2.36 -10.69
CA SER A 171 -0.44 -1.22 -11.62
C SER A 171 -0.62 -1.74 -13.05
N VAL A 172 -1.31 -0.97 -13.89
CA VAL A 172 -1.46 -1.26 -15.33
C VAL A 172 -0.32 -0.61 -16.12
N HIS A 173 0.34 0.41 -15.55
CA HIS A 173 1.39 1.18 -16.21
C HIS A 173 2.76 1.04 -15.53
N GLY A 174 3.75 0.78 -16.40
CA GLY A 174 5.19 0.67 -16.15
C GLY A 174 5.84 1.78 -15.31
N THR A 175 5.19 2.95 -15.28
CA THR A 175 5.72 4.17 -14.69
C THR A 175 5.65 4.18 -13.17
N THR A 176 4.68 3.47 -12.58
CA THR A 176 4.56 3.31 -11.13
C THR A 176 5.78 2.59 -10.55
N MET A 177 6.39 1.64 -11.28
CA MET A 177 7.66 1.02 -10.90
C MET A 177 8.82 2.02 -10.77
N ASN A 178 8.92 2.98 -11.69
CA ASN A 178 10.03 3.91 -11.73
C ASN A 178 10.10 4.79 -10.47
N LEU A 179 8.97 5.02 -9.79
CA LEU A 179 8.89 5.74 -8.53
C LEU A 179 9.66 5.04 -7.40
N PHE A 180 9.57 3.72 -7.33
CA PHE A 180 10.18 2.92 -6.26
C PHE A 180 11.63 2.51 -6.58
N ILE A 181 12.01 2.50 -7.86
CA ILE A 181 13.35 2.12 -8.32
C ILE A 181 14.32 3.31 -8.41
N ASN A 182 13.89 4.46 -8.97
CA ASN A 182 14.83 5.52 -9.37
C ASN A 182 15.22 6.53 -8.28
N GLU A 183 14.48 6.65 -7.18
CA GLU A 183 14.88 7.55 -6.08
C GLU A 183 16.03 7.01 -5.22
N ASN A 184 16.43 5.75 -5.41
CA ASN A 184 17.70 5.25 -4.89
C ASN A 184 18.94 5.92 -5.54
N LYS A 185 18.77 6.77 -6.57
CA LYS A 185 19.88 7.49 -7.20
C LYS A 185 20.41 8.67 -6.37
N GLU A 186 19.64 9.26 -5.46
CA GLU A 186 20.13 10.34 -4.59
C GLU A 186 20.88 9.83 -3.34
N SER A 187 20.76 8.54 -3.01
CA SER A 187 21.52 7.90 -1.92
C SER A 187 22.96 7.52 -2.31
N ARG A 188 23.47 7.97 -3.46
CA ARG A 188 24.82 7.65 -3.99
C ARG A 188 25.99 8.19 -3.17
N GLY A 189 25.74 8.89 -2.05
CA GLY A 189 26.77 9.47 -1.19
C GLY A 189 27.37 8.54 -0.13
N ARG A 190 26.80 7.35 0.16
CA ARG A 190 27.40 6.39 1.11
C ARG A 190 27.26 4.98 0.57
N GLY A 191 28.38 4.34 0.22
CA GLY A 191 28.50 3.03 -0.43
C GLY A 191 27.95 1.84 0.36
N GLY A 192 26.64 1.82 0.61
CA GLY A 192 25.89 0.62 0.98
C GLY A 192 25.08 0.11 -0.22
N PRO A 193 24.69 -1.18 -0.25
CA PRO A 193 23.76 -1.68 -1.25
C PRO A 193 22.45 -0.89 -1.18
N PRO A 194 21.77 -0.64 -2.31
CA PRO A 194 20.50 0.06 -2.32
C PRO A 194 19.55 -0.62 -1.35
N LYS A 195 18.99 0.14 -0.39
CA LYS A 195 17.88 -0.37 0.42
C LYS A 195 16.72 -0.58 -0.54
N LEU A 196 16.47 -1.84 -0.90
CA LEU A 196 15.32 -2.23 -1.69
C LEU A 196 14.07 -2.01 -0.83
N LEU A 197 13.48 -0.82 -0.95
CA LEU A 197 12.15 -0.52 -0.42
C LEU A 197 11.08 -1.42 -1.06
N CYS A 198 11.38 -2.05 -2.21
CA CYS A 198 10.44 -2.84 -2.99
C CYS A 198 11.13 -4.01 -3.73
N TYR A 199 10.42 -5.15 -3.82
CA TYR A 199 10.68 -6.20 -4.80
C TYR A 199 9.72 -6.05 -5.97
N VAL A 200 10.25 -5.82 -7.17
CA VAL A 200 9.46 -5.70 -8.39
C VAL A 200 9.37 -7.06 -9.05
N VAL A 201 8.14 -7.50 -9.34
CA VAL A 201 7.88 -8.80 -9.95
C VAL A 201 7.03 -8.55 -11.21
N PRO A 202 7.63 -8.57 -12.42
CA PRO A 202 6.90 -8.30 -13.67
C PRO A 202 5.83 -9.37 -13.95
N GLU A 203 6.08 -10.61 -13.53
CA GLU A 203 5.12 -11.70 -13.46
C GLU A 203 5.49 -12.58 -12.27
N PHE A 204 4.52 -13.06 -11.48
CA PHE A 204 4.82 -14.02 -10.41
C PHE A 204 5.52 -15.25 -11.04
N PRO A 205 6.57 -15.81 -10.40
CA PRO A 205 7.20 -17.02 -10.90
C PRO A 205 6.14 -18.09 -11.13
N LYS A 206 6.11 -18.64 -12.35
CA LYS A 206 5.31 -19.82 -12.66
C LYS A 206 5.87 -20.95 -11.79
N PHE A 207 5.10 -21.38 -10.80
CA PHE A 207 5.42 -22.62 -10.09
C PHE A 207 5.11 -23.76 -11.06
N GLU A 208 6.16 -24.41 -11.56
CA GLU A 208 6.08 -25.77 -12.12
C GLU A 208 5.97 -26.78 -10.98
#